data_AF-A0AAN9B000-F1
#
_entry.id   AF-A0AAN9B000-F1
#
_cell.length_a   1.000
_cell.length_b   1.000
_cell.length_c   1.000
_cell.angle_alpha   90.00
_cell.angle_beta   90.00
_cell.angle_gamma   90.00
#
_symmetry.space_group_name_H-M   'P 1'
#
loop_
_entity.id
_entity.type
_entity.pdbx_description
1 polymer ?
#
loop_
_entity_poly.entity_id
_entity_poly.type
_entity_poly.pdbx_seq_one_letter_code
_entity_poly.pdbx_strand_id
1 'polypeptide(L)'
;MALTDFQLKKMENVYVNLYDSNKDGIIDQKDFGDAIEKISKLHHWGTNDEQYGKAKKTLGEIWDGLRACADKNKDGVVTLEEWINMWKVTLEDVKAGKPFPDWQQKYMEFMFYANDTSGDGFIDRDEYVTIQTSFGNNKADSNKAFDQLSKGTDGNISKEDFESLWKEYFLSNDASQRGNFLFGLPPQ
;
A
#
# COMPACT_ATOMS: atom_id res chain seq x y z
N MET A 1 -9.61 16.57 -13.89
CA MET A 1 -9.23 17.20 -12.61
C MET A 1 -7.83 16.75 -12.26
N ALA A 2 -6.95 17.72 -11.98
CA ALA A 2 -5.61 17.41 -11.49
C ALA A 2 -5.67 16.93 -10.04
N LEU A 3 -4.71 16.08 -9.65
CA LEU A 3 -4.44 15.81 -8.25
C LEU A 3 -4.00 17.11 -7.57
N THR A 4 -4.32 17.28 -6.29
CA THR A 4 -3.70 18.34 -5.48
C THR A 4 -2.22 18.02 -5.26
N ASP A 5 -1.42 19.03 -4.91
CA ASP A 5 0.00 18.83 -4.58
C ASP A 5 0.17 17.81 -3.45
N PHE A 6 -0.72 17.82 -2.45
CA PHE A 6 -0.71 16.86 -1.35
C PHE A 6 -1.02 15.43 -1.83
N GLN A 7 -2.03 15.26 -2.68
CA GLN A 7 -2.34 13.96 -3.27
C GLN A 7 -1.19 13.45 -4.14
N LEU A 8 -0.58 14.31 -4.94
CA LEU A 8 0.55 13.97 -5.79
C LEU A 8 1.75 13.48 -4.96
N LYS A 9 2.13 14.22 -3.91
CA LYS A 9 3.18 13.79 -2.97
C LYS A 9 2.87 12.44 -2.32
N LYS A 10 1.61 12.18 -1.96
CA LYS A 10 1.19 10.87 -1.44
C LYS A 10 1.36 9.77 -2.50
N MET A 11 0.95 10.02 -3.74
CA MET A 11 1.06 9.04 -4.83
C MET A 11 2.52 8.74 -5.17
N GLU A 12 3.39 9.75 -5.14
CA GLU A 12 4.85 9.59 -5.28
C GLU A 12 5.43 8.80 -4.10
N ASN A 13 5.00 9.10 -2.88
CA ASN A 13 5.47 8.39 -1.69
C ASN A 13 5.13 6.89 -1.74
N VAL A 14 3.90 6.51 -2.12
CA VAL A 14 3.56 5.08 -2.26
C VAL A 14 4.24 4.46 -3.47
N TYR A 15 4.39 5.18 -4.58
CA TYR A 15 5.13 4.68 -5.74
C TYR A 15 6.53 4.26 -5.33
N VAL A 16 7.28 5.18 -4.73
CA VAL A 16 8.67 4.94 -4.35
C VAL A 16 8.78 3.97 -3.19
N ASN A 17 8.02 4.14 -2.11
CA ASN A 17 8.27 3.41 -0.87
C ASN A 17 7.58 2.06 -0.77
N LEU A 18 6.52 1.85 -1.55
CA LEU A 18 5.67 0.68 -1.42
C LEU A 18 5.70 -0.23 -2.65
N TYR A 19 5.76 0.35 -3.85
CA TYR A 19 5.74 -0.43 -5.11
C TYR A 19 7.12 -0.58 -5.72
N ASP A 20 7.93 0.48 -5.83
CA ASP A 20 9.32 0.43 -6.31
C ASP A 20 10.24 -0.11 -5.20
N SER A 21 10.31 -1.44 -5.11
CA SER A 21 11.03 -2.14 -4.05
C SER A 21 12.54 -2.08 -4.23
N ASN A 22 12.99 -2.00 -5.48
CA ASN A 22 14.41 -2.03 -5.84
C ASN A 22 15.01 -0.61 -6.04
N LYS A 23 14.17 0.44 -6.03
CA LYS A 23 14.50 1.87 -6.18
C LYS A 23 15.11 2.22 -7.54
N ASP A 24 14.76 1.50 -8.60
CA ASP A 24 15.21 1.78 -9.97
C ASP A 24 14.35 2.85 -10.67
N GLY A 25 13.27 3.30 -10.03
CA GLY A 25 12.39 4.36 -10.50
C GLY A 25 11.26 3.88 -11.41
N ILE A 26 11.13 2.57 -11.65
CA ILE A 26 10.01 1.95 -12.35
C ILE A 26 9.32 0.92 -11.44
N ILE A 27 8.07 0.59 -11.76
CA ILE A 27 7.41 -0.57 -11.14
C ILE A 27 7.36 -1.67 -12.20
N ASP A 28 8.00 -2.80 -11.93
CA ASP A 28 8.00 -3.97 -12.80
C ASP A 28 7.66 -5.26 -12.04
N GLN A 29 7.67 -6.39 -12.74
CA GLN A 29 7.36 -7.69 -12.12
C GLN A 29 8.37 -8.09 -11.02
N LYS A 30 9.62 -7.61 -11.08
CA LYS A 30 10.65 -7.92 -10.08
C LYS A 30 10.31 -7.30 -8.74
N ASP A 31 9.75 -6.09 -8.72
CA ASP A 31 9.34 -5.44 -7.46
C ASP A 31 8.32 -6.26 -6.67
N PHE A 32 7.35 -6.85 -7.37
CA PHE A 32 6.38 -7.75 -6.75
C PHE A 32 7.05 -9.04 -6.27
N GLY A 33 8.07 -9.53 -6.98
CA GLY A 33 8.93 -10.62 -6.54
C GLY A 33 9.65 -10.31 -5.22
N ASP A 34 10.32 -9.16 -5.17
CA ASP A 34 11.05 -8.69 -4.00
C ASP A 34 10.12 -8.46 -2.80
N ALA A 35 8.90 -7.96 -3.03
CA ALA A 35 7.88 -7.81 -2.00
C ALA A 35 7.48 -9.16 -1.39
N ILE A 36 7.30 -10.20 -2.21
CA ILE A 36 7.02 -11.56 -1.72
C ILE A 36 8.18 -12.06 -0.86
N GLU A 37 9.43 -11.86 -1.31
CA GLU A 37 10.59 -12.30 -0.55
C GLU A 37 10.71 -11.59 0.80
N LYS A 38 10.46 -10.28 0.87
CA LYS A 38 10.45 -9.51 2.11
C LYS A 38 9.39 -10.02 3.09
N ILE A 39 8.16 -10.20 2.62
CA ILE A 39 7.04 -10.66 3.45
C ILE A 39 7.25 -12.10 3.90
N SER A 40 7.76 -12.97 3.02
CA SER A 40 8.06 -14.36 3.38
C SER A 40 9.13 -14.45 4.47
N LYS A 41 10.16 -13.58 4.43
CA LYS A 41 11.16 -13.50 5.50
C LYS A 41 10.56 -13.02 6.82
N LEU A 42 9.67 -12.04 6.77
CA LEU A 42 9.01 -11.48 7.94
C LEU A 42 8.09 -12.50 8.64
N HIS A 43 7.28 -13.21 7.86
CA HIS A 43 6.35 -14.22 8.37
C HIS A 43 6.99 -15.62 8.50
N HIS A 44 8.30 -15.72 8.26
CA HIS A 44 9.07 -16.98 8.32
C HIS A 44 8.54 -18.10 7.40
N TRP A 45 8.00 -17.75 6.24
CA TRP A 45 7.54 -18.72 5.24
C TRP A 45 8.70 -19.34 4.45
N GLY A 46 8.65 -20.65 4.26
CA GLY A 46 9.46 -21.38 3.30
C GLY A 46 8.94 -21.23 1.86
N THR A 47 9.80 -21.42 0.87
CA THR A 47 9.43 -21.34 -0.56
C THR A 47 8.44 -22.43 -1.01
N ASN A 48 8.30 -23.50 -0.23
CA ASN A 48 7.33 -24.58 -0.45
C ASN A 48 6.04 -24.40 0.34
N ASP A 49 5.92 -23.33 1.14
CA ASP A 49 4.72 -23.09 1.94
C ASP A 49 3.57 -22.65 1.03
N GLU A 50 2.37 -23.12 1.38
CA GLU A 50 1.15 -22.77 0.65
C GLU A 50 0.91 -21.26 0.65
N GLN A 51 1.28 -20.59 1.74
CA GLN A 51 1.23 -19.14 1.93
C GLN A 51 2.10 -18.41 0.91
N TYR A 52 3.32 -18.89 0.67
CA TYR A 52 4.22 -18.33 -0.35
C TYR A 52 3.59 -18.43 -1.75
N GLY A 53 3.04 -19.61 -2.09
CA GLY A 53 2.37 -19.83 -3.37
C GLY A 53 1.14 -18.94 -3.56
N LYS A 54 0.32 -18.77 -2.50
CA LYS A 54 -0.84 -17.88 -2.50
C LYS A 54 -0.43 -16.41 -2.66
N ALA A 55 0.53 -15.93 -1.86
CA ALA A 55 1.06 -14.57 -1.95
C ALA A 55 1.59 -14.26 -3.35
N LYS A 56 2.37 -15.18 -3.93
CA LYS A 56 2.90 -15.05 -5.29
C LYS A 56 1.80 -14.96 -6.35
N LYS A 57 0.77 -15.78 -6.24
CA LYS A 57 -0.37 -15.74 -7.15
C LYS A 57 -1.13 -14.41 -7.02
N THR A 58 -1.45 -14.00 -5.79
CA THR A 58 -2.18 -12.76 -5.51
C THR A 58 -1.44 -11.53 -6.03
N LEU A 59 -0.12 -11.43 -5.78
CA LEU A 59 0.67 -10.31 -6.29
C LEU A 59 0.83 -10.34 -7.81
N GLY A 60 0.84 -11.52 -8.45
CA GLY A 60 0.75 -11.64 -9.90
C GLY A 60 -0.57 -11.09 -10.46
N GLU A 61 -1.71 -11.44 -9.85
CA GLU A 61 -3.02 -10.90 -10.23
C GLU A 61 -3.10 -9.38 -10.03
N ILE A 62 -2.48 -8.87 -8.97
CA ILE A 62 -2.40 -7.42 -8.71
C ILE A 62 -1.56 -6.73 -9.78
N TRP A 63 -0.39 -7.29 -10.13
CA TRP A 63 0.47 -6.76 -11.18
C TRP A 63 -0.27 -6.73 -12.53
N ASP A 64 -0.94 -7.81 -12.91
CA ASP A 64 -1.71 -7.89 -14.15
C ASP A 64 -2.87 -6.89 -14.20
N GLY A 65 -3.52 -6.63 -13.06
CA GLY A 65 -4.54 -5.59 -12.96
C GLY A 65 -3.96 -4.17 -13.00
N LEU A 66 -2.85 -3.92 -12.31
CA LEU A 66 -2.15 -2.63 -12.30
C LEU A 66 -1.70 -2.24 -13.71
N ARG A 67 -0.97 -3.13 -14.40
CA ARG A 67 -0.50 -2.86 -15.77
C ARG A 67 -1.66 -2.63 -16.73
N ALA A 68 -2.78 -3.35 -16.60
CA ALA A 68 -3.94 -3.14 -17.46
C ALA A 68 -4.52 -1.71 -17.34
N CYS A 69 -4.34 -1.07 -16.17
CA CYS A 69 -4.78 0.29 -15.93
C CYS A 69 -3.71 1.35 -16.28
N ALA A 70 -2.46 1.11 -15.88
CA ALA A 70 -1.37 2.09 -15.90
C ALA A 70 -0.44 1.99 -17.11
N ASP A 71 -0.04 0.79 -17.54
CA ASP A 71 0.93 0.54 -18.61
C ASP A 71 0.29 0.85 -19.98
N LYS A 72 0.45 2.09 -20.46
CA LYS A 72 -0.21 2.57 -21.68
C LYS A 72 0.56 2.20 -22.93
N ASN A 73 1.88 2.22 -22.84
CA ASN A 73 2.77 1.91 -23.96
C ASN A 73 3.03 0.40 -24.12
N LYS A 74 2.59 -0.43 -23.15
CA LYS A 74 2.72 -1.90 -23.11
C LYS A 74 4.17 -2.36 -23.12
N ASP A 75 5.06 -1.57 -22.52
CA ASP A 75 6.48 -1.93 -22.39
C ASP A 75 6.73 -2.90 -21.22
N GLY A 76 5.72 -3.17 -20.40
CA GLY A 76 5.80 -4.08 -19.26
C GLY A 76 6.40 -3.45 -18.02
N VAL A 77 6.52 -2.13 -17.97
CA VAL A 77 6.87 -1.36 -16.78
C VAL A 77 5.79 -0.30 -16.53
N VAL A 78 5.70 0.20 -15.30
CA VAL A 78 4.85 1.34 -14.97
C VAL A 78 5.74 2.46 -14.47
N THR A 79 5.80 3.54 -15.24
CA THR A 79 6.55 4.75 -14.87
C THR A 79 5.77 5.62 -13.88
N LEU A 80 6.46 6.55 -13.20
CA LEU A 80 5.81 7.50 -12.30
C LEU A 80 4.74 8.35 -13.02
N GLU A 81 4.99 8.71 -14.28
CA GLU A 81 4.02 9.45 -15.09
C GLU A 81 2.74 8.64 -15.34
N GLU A 82 2.88 7.38 -15.74
CA GLU A 82 1.76 6.45 -15.95
C GLU A 82 0.99 6.19 -14.66
N TRP A 83 1.71 6.00 -13.56
CA TRP A 83 1.14 5.86 -12.22
C TRP A 83 0.27 7.06 -11.84
N ILE A 84 0.81 8.27 -11.96
CA ILE A 84 0.09 9.51 -11.64
C ILE A 84 -1.14 9.67 -12.55
N ASN A 85 -1.00 9.36 -13.85
CA ASN A 85 -2.10 9.47 -14.80
C ASN A 85 -3.21 8.46 -14.52
N MET A 86 -2.87 7.23 -14.15
CA MET A 86 -3.84 6.23 -13.69
C MET A 86 -4.58 6.72 -12.43
N TRP A 87 -3.87 7.25 -11.43
CA TRP A 87 -4.50 7.74 -10.20
C TRP A 87 -5.42 8.93 -10.43
N LYS A 88 -5.09 9.84 -11.36
CA LYS A 88 -6.01 10.92 -11.76
C LYS A 88 -7.37 10.36 -12.20
N VAL A 89 -7.37 9.40 -13.12
CA VAL A 89 -8.60 8.77 -13.64
C VAL A 89 -9.32 7.99 -12.54
N THR A 90 -8.56 7.23 -11.74
CA THR A 90 -9.12 6.39 -10.67
C THR A 90 -9.83 7.24 -9.61
N LEU A 91 -9.21 8.33 -9.14
CA LEU A 91 -9.81 9.18 -8.12
C LEU A 91 -11.00 9.99 -8.65
N GLU A 92 -11.04 10.32 -9.94
CA GLU A 92 -12.23 10.89 -10.56
C GLU A 92 -13.40 9.90 -10.56
N ASP A 93 -13.14 8.67 -10.97
CA ASP A 93 -14.12 7.59 -10.99
C ASP A 93 -14.67 7.28 -9.60
N VAL A 94 -13.78 7.23 -8.60
CA VAL A 94 -14.19 6.99 -7.21
C VAL A 94 -15.01 8.15 -6.64
N LYS A 95 -14.64 9.41 -6.94
CA LYS A 95 -15.44 10.58 -6.58
C LYS A 95 -16.80 10.59 -7.28
N ALA A 96 -16.91 9.99 -8.46
CA ALA A 96 -18.17 9.78 -9.17
C ALA A 96 -19.00 8.59 -8.64
N GLY A 97 -18.54 7.91 -7.58
CA GLY A 97 -19.24 6.81 -6.94
C GLY A 97 -18.92 5.42 -7.49
N LYS A 98 -17.91 5.30 -8.37
CA LYS A 98 -17.40 3.98 -8.78
C LYS A 98 -16.50 3.39 -7.69
N PRO A 99 -16.37 2.06 -7.59
CA PRO A 99 -15.41 1.43 -6.68
C PRO A 99 -13.97 1.66 -7.15
N PHE A 100 -13.01 1.45 -6.24
CA PHE A 100 -11.61 1.31 -6.62
C PHE A 100 -11.43 0.09 -7.55
N PRO A 101 -10.38 0.09 -8.39
CA PRO A 101 -10.04 -1.08 -9.21
C PRO A 101 -9.80 -2.34 -8.35
N ASP A 102 -10.19 -3.50 -8.86
CA ASP A 102 -10.07 -4.78 -8.15
C ASP A 102 -8.64 -5.08 -7.67
N TRP A 103 -7.63 -4.70 -8.45
CA TRP A 103 -6.22 -4.90 -8.08
C TRP A 103 -5.85 -4.11 -6.82
N GLN A 104 -6.46 -2.95 -6.61
CA GLN A 104 -6.19 -2.07 -5.47
C GLN A 104 -6.83 -2.64 -4.19
N GLN A 105 -8.04 -3.20 -4.30
CA GLN A 105 -8.68 -3.92 -3.20
C GLN A 105 -7.87 -5.15 -2.81
N LYS A 106 -7.44 -5.96 -3.78
CA LYS A 106 -6.56 -7.12 -3.54
C LYS A 106 -5.25 -6.72 -2.89
N TYR A 107 -4.66 -5.60 -3.31
CA TYR A 107 -3.42 -5.10 -2.74
C TYR A 107 -3.60 -4.59 -1.31
N MET A 108 -4.71 -3.90 -1.02
CA MET A 108 -5.07 -3.50 0.34
C MET A 108 -5.21 -4.72 1.25
N GLU A 109 -5.92 -5.77 0.83
CA GLU A 109 -6.07 -7.01 1.61
C GLU A 109 -4.72 -7.71 1.84
N PHE A 110 -3.89 -7.73 0.81
CA PHE A 110 -2.53 -8.26 0.92
C PHE A 110 -1.69 -7.47 1.92
N MET A 111 -1.77 -6.14 1.90
CA MET A 111 -1.06 -5.27 2.83
C MET A 111 -1.55 -5.43 4.27
N PHE A 112 -2.85 -5.60 4.48
CA PHE A 112 -3.40 -5.90 5.79
C PHE A 112 -2.81 -7.22 6.32
N TYR A 113 -2.89 -8.29 5.52
CA TYR A 113 -2.33 -9.59 5.87
C TYR A 113 -0.81 -9.54 6.10
N ALA A 114 -0.09 -8.73 5.33
CA ALA A 114 1.34 -8.55 5.53
C ALA A 114 1.64 -7.93 6.90
N ASN A 115 0.78 -7.04 7.41
CA ASN A 115 0.93 -6.41 8.73
C ASN A 115 0.45 -7.29 9.89
N ASP A 116 -0.67 -8.00 9.73
CA ASP A 116 -1.21 -8.93 10.73
C ASP A 116 -0.39 -10.23 10.78
N THR A 117 0.79 -10.14 11.41
CA THR A 117 1.72 -11.26 11.58
C THR A 117 1.24 -12.27 12.62
N SER A 118 0.41 -11.84 13.56
CA SER A 118 -0.20 -12.69 14.58
C SER A 118 -1.36 -13.53 14.04
N GLY A 119 -2.04 -13.05 12.99
CA GLY A 119 -3.22 -13.66 12.38
C GLY A 119 -4.48 -13.52 13.22
N ASP A 120 -4.53 -12.53 14.12
CA ASP A 120 -5.66 -12.31 15.02
C ASP A 120 -6.77 -11.43 14.41
N GLY A 121 -6.54 -10.92 13.18
CA GLY A 121 -7.47 -10.07 12.46
C GLY A 121 -7.36 -8.59 12.83
N PHE A 122 -6.33 -8.19 13.56
CA PHE A 122 -6.02 -6.82 13.92
C PHE A 122 -4.56 -6.50 13.60
N ILE A 123 -4.26 -5.21 13.42
CA ILE A 123 -2.89 -4.71 13.37
C ILE A 123 -2.63 -3.97 14.67
N ASP A 124 -1.76 -4.52 15.49
CA ASP A 124 -1.28 -3.86 16.70
C ASP A 124 -0.10 -2.91 16.42
N ARG A 125 0.35 -2.22 17.47
CA ARG A 125 1.45 -1.26 17.37
C ARG A 125 2.77 -1.92 16.96
N ASP A 126 3.10 -3.04 17.58
CA ASP A 126 4.39 -3.70 17.37
C ASP A 126 4.45 -4.29 15.96
N GLU A 127 3.35 -4.85 15.47
CA GLU A 127 3.18 -5.32 14.10
C GLU A 127 3.39 -4.18 13.09
N TYR A 128 2.65 -3.08 13.24
CA TYR A 128 2.78 -1.92 12.36
C TYR A 128 4.21 -1.36 12.37
N VAL A 129 4.80 -1.15 13.55
CA VAL A 129 6.16 -0.59 13.67
C VAL A 129 7.20 -1.54 13.08
N THR A 130 7.03 -2.85 13.24
CA THR A 130 7.94 -3.86 12.66
C THR A 130 7.89 -3.80 11.13
N ILE A 131 6.70 -3.73 10.55
CA ILE A 131 6.54 -3.54 9.11
C ILE A 131 7.19 -2.25 8.65
N GLN A 132 6.82 -1.10 9.24
CA GLN A 132 7.35 0.19 8.81
C GLN A 132 8.88 0.24 8.87
N THR A 133 9.47 -0.34 9.92
CA THR A 133 10.94 -0.41 10.04
C THR A 133 11.59 -1.35 9.02
N SER A 134 10.94 -2.45 8.64
CA SER A 134 11.41 -3.33 7.55
C SER A 134 11.42 -2.63 6.18
N PHE A 135 10.53 -1.65 5.98
CA PHE A 135 10.48 -0.79 4.79
C PHE A 135 11.36 0.47 4.90
N GLY A 136 12.16 0.60 5.96
CA GLY A 136 13.14 1.67 6.12
C GLY A 136 12.66 2.91 6.89
N ASN A 137 11.43 2.93 7.38
CA ASN A 137 10.95 4.00 8.26
C ASN A 137 11.58 3.86 9.65
N ASN A 138 11.88 5.00 10.30
CA ASN A 138 12.42 4.93 11.65
C ASN A 138 11.33 4.59 12.69
N LYS A 139 11.73 3.94 13.78
CA LYS A 139 10.82 3.48 14.83
C LYS A 139 10.03 4.61 15.48
N ALA A 140 10.64 5.78 15.70
CA ALA A 140 9.99 6.89 16.39
C ALA A 140 8.84 7.48 15.56
N ASP A 141 9.06 7.67 14.26
CA ASP A 141 8.03 8.19 13.35
C ASP A 141 6.96 7.15 13.05
N SER A 142 7.32 5.87 13.00
CA SER A 142 6.35 4.77 12.91
C SER A 142 5.41 4.75 14.12
N ASN A 143 5.94 4.98 15.33
CA ASN A 143 5.10 5.09 16.54
C ASN A 143 4.16 6.29 16.48
N LYS A 144 4.64 7.46 16.06
CA LYS A 144 3.79 8.66 15.90
C LYS A 144 2.70 8.46 14.87
N ALA A 145 3.00 7.78 13.77
CA ALA A 145 2.01 7.44 12.74
C ALA A 145 0.93 6.52 13.31
N PHE A 146 1.32 5.47 14.03
CA PHE A 146 0.37 4.58 14.70
C PHE A 146 -0.52 5.32 15.71
N ASP A 147 0.04 6.26 16.48
CA ASP A 147 -0.74 7.09 17.42
C ASP A 147 -1.85 7.90 16.73
N GLN A 148 -1.71 8.21 15.44
CA GLN A 148 -2.78 8.85 14.65
C GLN A 148 -3.76 7.81 14.12
N LEU A 149 -3.27 6.70 13.59
CA LEU A 149 -4.08 5.64 12.99
C LEU A 149 -5.04 5.00 14.00
N SER A 150 -4.56 4.71 15.21
CA SER A 150 -5.35 4.04 16.25
C SER A 150 -6.36 4.96 16.95
N LYS A 151 -6.40 6.27 16.64
CA LYS A 151 -7.37 7.19 17.26
C LYS A 151 -8.80 6.76 16.98
N GLY A 152 -9.59 6.60 18.03
CA GLY A 152 -10.99 6.18 17.94
C GLY A 152 -11.18 4.67 17.73
N THR A 153 -10.11 3.89 17.82
CA THR A 153 -10.13 2.41 17.92
C THR A 153 -9.89 1.98 19.37
N ASP A 154 -9.99 0.69 19.65
CA ASP A 154 -9.62 0.10 20.95
C ASP A 154 -8.10 -0.08 21.15
N GLY A 155 -7.29 0.59 20.33
CA GLY A 155 -5.83 0.54 20.36
C GLY A 155 -5.21 -0.29 19.25
N ASN A 156 -6.02 -1.09 18.55
CA ASN A 156 -5.65 -1.92 17.41
C ASN A 156 -6.49 -1.55 16.18
N ILE A 157 -5.95 -1.80 14.99
CA ILE A 157 -6.61 -1.48 13.72
C ILE A 157 -7.25 -2.75 13.16
N SER A 158 -8.57 -2.82 13.14
CA SER A 158 -9.31 -3.91 12.48
C SER A 158 -9.14 -3.89 10.95
N LYS A 159 -9.55 -4.97 10.27
CA LYS A 159 -9.59 -4.97 8.80
C LYS A 159 -10.51 -3.88 8.25
N GLU A 160 -11.67 -3.67 8.86
CA GLU A 160 -12.61 -2.62 8.46
C GLU A 160 -12.05 -1.20 8.68
N ASP A 161 -11.31 -0.99 9.78
CA ASP A 161 -10.58 0.25 10.01
C ASP A 161 -9.52 0.47 8.95
N PHE A 162 -8.74 -0.57 8.63
CA PHE A 162 -7.68 -0.50 7.62
C PHE A 162 -8.24 -0.18 6.24
N GLU A 163 -9.35 -0.80 5.83
CA GLU A 163 -10.05 -0.48 4.59
C GLU A 163 -10.48 0.99 4.53
N SER A 164 -10.99 1.52 5.64
CA SER A 164 -11.42 2.92 5.74
C SER A 164 -10.22 3.88 5.68
N LEU A 165 -9.16 3.57 6.42
CA LEU A 165 -7.88 4.30 6.42
C LEU A 165 -7.22 4.32 5.04
N TRP A 166 -7.27 3.19 4.34
CA TRP A 166 -6.76 3.04 2.99
C TRP A 166 -7.49 3.94 1.99
N LYS A 167 -8.83 3.90 1.99
CA LYS A 167 -9.65 4.80 1.17
C LYS A 167 -9.35 6.27 1.49
N GLU A 168 -9.24 6.60 2.77
CA GLU A 168 -8.91 7.94 3.24
C GLU A 168 -7.52 8.40 2.75
N TYR A 169 -6.50 7.54 2.78
CA TYR A 169 -5.17 7.84 2.26
C TYR A 169 -5.21 8.27 0.79
N PHE A 170 -5.94 7.56 -0.06
CA PHE A 170 -5.98 7.87 -1.50
C PHE A 170 -6.90 9.05 -1.84
N LEU A 171 -8.02 9.22 -1.13
CA LEU A 171 -9.03 10.24 -1.46
C LEU A 171 -8.81 11.59 -0.78
N SER A 172 -8.23 11.60 0.42
CA SER A 172 -8.19 12.79 1.25
C SER A 172 -7.27 13.88 0.70
N ASN A 173 -7.70 15.13 0.86
CA ASN A 173 -6.89 16.33 0.70
C ASN A 173 -6.56 17.01 2.02
N ASP A 174 -7.09 16.50 3.14
CA ASP A 174 -6.91 17.05 4.47
C ASP A 174 -5.77 16.30 5.15
N ALA A 175 -4.63 16.95 5.34
CA ALA A 175 -3.44 16.34 5.94
C ALA A 175 -3.65 15.85 7.40
N SER A 176 -4.69 16.34 8.09
CA SER A 176 -4.99 15.94 9.46
C SER A 176 -5.75 14.61 9.57
N GLN A 177 -6.29 14.11 8.46
CA GLN A 177 -7.00 12.84 8.41
C GLN A 177 -6.06 11.66 8.72
N ARG A 178 -6.52 10.77 9.60
CA ARG A 178 -5.69 9.69 10.17
C ARG A 178 -5.19 8.72 9.11
N GLY A 179 -5.95 8.49 8.04
CA GLY A 179 -5.59 7.68 6.90
C GLY A 179 -4.29 8.12 6.25
N ASN A 180 -3.93 9.42 6.27
CA ASN A 180 -2.68 9.89 5.69
C ASN A 180 -1.42 9.37 6.41
N PHE A 181 -1.58 8.77 7.60
CA PHE A 181 -0.50 8.20 8.39
C PHE A 181 -0.28 6.70 8.12
N LEU A 182 -1.02 6.10 7.19
CA LEU A 182 -1.04 4.64 6.96
C LEU A 182 0.31 4.05 6.53
N PHE A 183 1.13 4.86 5.86
CA PHE A 183 2.46 4.47 5.36
C PHE A 183 3.57 5.31 6.00
N GLY A 184 3.42 5.65 7.28
CA GLY A 184 4.33 6.53 8.01
C GLY A 184 3.84 7.98 8.09
N LEU A 185 4.74 8.91 8.42
CA LEU A 185 4.37 10.33 8.50
C LEU A 185 4.00 10.86 7.10
N PRO A 186 2.94 11.67 6.99
CA PRO A 186 2.54 12.22 5.70
C PRO A 186 3.63 13.14 5.14
N PRO A 187 3.76 13.21 3.80
CA PRO A 187 4.68 14.14 3.17
C PRO A 187 4.30 15.58 3.52
N GLN A 188 5.30 16.39 3.89
CA GLN A 188 5.17 17.83 4.17
C GLN A 188 5.02 18.61 2.87
#